data_AF-A0A2G1UJX1-F1
#
_entry.id   AF-A0A2G1UJX1-F1
#
_cell.length_a   1.000
_cell.length_b   1.000
_cell.length_c   1.000
_cell.angle_alpha   90.00
_cell.angle_beta   90.00
_cell.angle_gamma   90.00
#
_symmetry.space_group_name_H-M   'P 1'
#
loop_
_entity.id
_entity.type
_entity.pdbx_description
1 polymer ?
#
loop_
_entity_poly.entity_id
_entity_poly.type
_entity_poly.pdbx_seq_one_letter_code
_entity_poly.pdbx_strand_id
1 'polypeptide(L)'
;MPAKDNKKPEFELFPWSSQFETGIDQIDEQHRKLVAILNRLAWHMSAENDDLQANEVLDELLDYTHYHFRSEETVWHRYFADTSLEENHHKAHEHFFEQVRLYQARREQGDEKTLAEMFDFLTRWLAFHILESDRRMALMTFAMETGHSVDEAIEEADRTLSGTSSVMVKALLEIYGKLSNSTVQLMKERAVRRQLEEEVRQLRASQGKGSADS
;
A
#
# COMPACT_ATOMS: atom_id res chain seq x y z
N MET A 1 6.60 7.01 30.76
CA MET A 1 6.03 6.48 29.51
C MET A 1 7.20 6.22 28.58
N PRO A 2 7.49 4.98 28.16
CA PRO A 2 8.59 4.76 27.24
C PRO A 2 8.18 5.30 25.87
N ALA A 3 9.13 5.97 25.21
CA ALA A 3 8.96 6.56 23.89
C ALA A 3 8.51 5.49 22.88
N LYS A 4 7.49 5.81 22.07
CA LYS A 4 7.11 5.00 20.91
C LYS A 4 8.35 4.92 20.01
N ASP A 5 8.88 3.71 19.85
CA ASP A 5 10.13 3.44 19.15
C ASP A 5 9.96 3.82 17.67
N ASN A 6 10.42 5.01 17.30
CA ASN A 6 10.33 5.57 15.95
C ASN A 6 11.47 5.04 15.07
N LYS A 7 11.67 3.71 15.08
CA LYS A 7 12.66 3.08 14.19
C LYS A 7 12.08 3.04 12.78
N LYS A 8 12.74 3.75 11.87
CA LYS A 8 12.53 3.59 10.42
C LYS A 8 12.68 2.10 10.09
N PRO A 9 11.74 1.49 9.35
CA PRO A 9 11.86 0.11 8.95
C PRO A 9 13.17 -0.07 8.16
N GLU A 10 13.91 -1.14 8.46
CA GLU A 10 15.21 -1.47 7.83
C GLU A 10 15.03 -1.81 6.33
N PHE A 11 13.78 -1.98 5.87
CA PHE A 11 13.40 -2.39 4.53
C PHE A 11 12.03 -1.80 4.12
N GLU A 12 11.93 -1.27 2.90
CA GLU A 12 10.67 -0.77 2.30
C GLU A 12 10.09 -1.84 1.36
N LEU A 13 8.89 -2.31 1.66
CA LEU A 13 8.14 -3.30 0.88
C LEU A 13 7.31 -2.68 -0.24
N PHE A 14 7.27 -1.35 -0.35
CA PHE A 14 6.73 -0.62 -1.49
C PHE A 14 7.47 0.73 -1.60
N PRO A 15 8.67 0.78 -2.21
CA PRO A 15 9.48 1.99 -2.22
C PRO A 15 8.81 3.07 -3.09
N TRP A 16 8.94 4.33 -2.67
CA TRP A 16 8.51 5.44 -3.50
C TRP A 16 9.31 5.49 -4.81
N SER A 17 8.63 5.81 -5.91
CA SER A 17 9.21 6.00 -7.23
C SER A 17 8.66 7.28 -7.81
N SER A 18 9.49 8.08 -8.49
CA SER A 18 9.02 9.28 -9.22
C SER A 18 8.04 8.95 -10.34
N GLN A 19 7.89 7.67 -10.72
CA GLN A 19 6.85 7.25 -11.66
C GLN A 19 5.42 7.37 -11.08
N PHE A 20 5.28 7.43 -9.75
CA PHE A 20 4.02 7.69 -9.07
C PHE A 20 3.65 9.17 -9.04
N GLU A 21 4.52 10.06 -9.52
CA GLU A 21 4.20 11.49 -9.60
C GLU A 21 3.23 11.74 -10.76
N THR A 22 2.10 12.34 -10.41
CA THR A 22 1.07 12.82 -11.32
C THR A 22 1.41 14.22 -11.83
N GLY A 23 2.23 14.98 -11.10
CA GLY A 23 2.52 16.39 -11.35
C GLY A 23 1.54 17.34 -10.67
N ILE A 24 0.53 16.83 -9.95
CA ILE A 24 -0.35 17.62 -9.09
C ILE A 24 0.21 17.54 -7.67
N ASP A 25 0.90 18.61 -7.22
CA ASP A 25 1.67 18.62 -5.96
C ASP A 25 0.92 18.06 -4.75
N GLN A 26 -0.35 18.44 -4.58
CA GLN A 26 -1.19 17.98 -3.47
C GLN A 26 -1.44 16.46 -3.53
N ILE A 27 -1.69 15.92 -4.71
CA ILE A 27 -1.94 14.48 -4.91
C ILE A 27 -0.64 13.70 -4.71
N ASP A 28 0.48 14.20 -5.23
CA ASP A 28 1.79 13.55 -5.09
C ASP A 28 2.25 13.50 -3.62
N GLU A 29 1.97 14.55 -2.82
CA GLU A 29 2.20 14.54 -1.37
C GLU A 29 1.34 13.47 -0.68
N GLN A 30 0.07 13.35 -1.08
CA GLN A 30 -0.84 12.34 -0.55
C GLN A 30 -0.40 10.92 -0.90
N HIS A 31 0.00 10.65 -2.14
CA HIS A 31 0.54 9.36 -2.57
C HIS A 31 1.79 8.98 -1.76
N ARG A 32 2.74 9.91 -1.55
CA ARG A 32 3.93 9.66 -0.71
C ARG A 32 3.55 9.26 0.72
N LYS A 33 2.55 9.91 1.30
CA LYS A 33 2.06 9.57 2.65
C LYS A 33 1.37 8.21 2.69
N LEU A 34 0.55 7.86 1.69
CA LEU A 34 -0.05 6.53 1.56
C LEU A 34 1.02 5.44 1.49
N VAL A 35 2.04 5.63 0.64
CA VAL A 35 3.18 4.72 0.54
C VAL A 35 3.92 4.57 1.86
N ALA A 36 4.13 5.65 2.60
CA ALA A 36 4.77 5.60 3.91
C ALA A 36 3.93 4.82 4.95
N ILE A 37 2.61 5.00 4.97
CA ILE A 37 1.71 4.24 5.87
C ILE A 37 1.72 2.76 5.48
N LEU A 38 1.64 2.44 4.17
CA LEU A 38 1.65 1.06 3.69
C LEU A 38 2.95 0.32 4.05
N ASN A 39 4.11 0.98 3.94
CA ASN A 39 5.38 0.39 4.38
C ASN A 39 5.44 0.16 5.90
N ARG A 40 4.85 1.06 6.70
CA ARG A 40 4.72 0.86 8.15
C ARG A 40 3.82 -0.33 8.47
N LEU A 41 2.70 -0.48 7.75
CA LEU A 41 1.81 -1.64 7.91
C LEU A 41 2.59 -2.93 7.66
N ALA A 42 3.36 -2.97 6.58
CA ALA A 42 4.20 -4.11 6.21
C ALA A 42 5.23 -4.48 7.30
N TRP A 43 5.83 -3.47 7.94
CA TRP A 43 6.76 -3.67 9.05
C TRP A 43 6.08 -4.32 10.25
N HIS A 44 4.94 -3.79 10.71
CA HIS A 44 4.19 -4.35 11.84
C HIS A 44 3.67 -5.77 11.55
N MET A 45 3.31 -6.07 10.30
CA MET A 45 2.94 -7.42 9.88
C MET A 45 4.08 -8.44 9.94
N SER A 46 5.34 -7.98 9.83
CA SER A 46 6.52 -8.84 9.86
C SER A 46 7.03 -9.14 11.27
N ALA A 47 6.64 -8.33 12.27
CA ALA A 47 7.01 -8.50 13.67
C ALA A 47 5.93 -9.31 14.39
N GLU A 48 6.24 -10.54 14.83
CA GLU A 48 5.27 -11.53 15.31
C GLU A 48 4.43 -11.19 16.57
N ASN A 49 4.51 -9.98 17.11
CA ASN A 49 3.82 -9.62 18.36
C ASN A 49 3.13 -8.25 18.32
N ASP A 50 2.76 -7.77 17.12
CA ASP A 50 2.23 -6.41 16.98
C ASP A 50 0.93 -6.28 16.19
N ASP A 51 0.07 -7.31 16.28
CA ASP A 51 -1.26 -7.32 15.64
C ASP A 51 -2.14 -6.12 16.02
N LEU A 52 -1.99 -5.61 17.24
CA LEU A 52 -2.70 -4.40 17.68
C LEU A 52 -2.20 -3.17 16.92
N GLN A 53 -0.87 -2.97 16.79
CA GLN A 53 -0.34 -1.85 16.03
C GLN A 53 -0.59 -2.01 14.52
N ALA A 54 -0.59 -3.24 13.99
CA ALA A 54 -0.94 -3.48 12.60
C ALA A 54 -2.38 -3.02 12.28
N ASN A 55 -3.34 -3.23 13.19
CA ASN A 55 -4.71 -2.73 13.02
C ASN A 55 -4.77 -1.21 13.13
N GLU A 56 -4.08 -0.60 14.10
CA GLU A 56 -4.01 0.86 14.22
C GLU A 56 -3.43 1.53 12.96
N VAL A 57 -2.41 0.92 12.35
CA VAL A 57 -1.81 1.42 11.11
C VAL A 57 -2.72 1.17 9.90
N LEU A 58 -3.49 0.07 9.89
CA LEU A 58 -4.50 -0.17 8.87
C LEU A 58 -5.62 0.86 8.95
N ASP A 59 -6.11 1.19 10.15
CA ASP A 59 -7.13 2.22 10.34
C ASP A 59 -6.60 3.59 9.89
N GLU A 60 -5.35 3.94 10.24
CA GLU A 60 -4.67 5.15 9.71
C GLU A 60 -4.62 5.14 8.17
N LEU A 61 -4.32 3.99 7.56
CA LEU A 61 -4.28 3.86 6.10
C LEU A 61 -5.66 4.13 5.50
N LEU A 62 -6.72 3.54 6.04
CA LEU A 62 -8.07 3.69 5.49
C LEU A 62 -8.63 5.10 5.66
N ASP A 63 -8.40 5.73 6.80
CA ASP A 63 -8.77 7.12 7.04
C ASP A 63 -8.05 8.05 6.06
N TYR A 64 -6.75 7.83 5.85
CA TYR A 64 -5.96 8.64 4.93
C TYR A 64 -6.34 8.39 3.46
N THR A 65 -6.64 7.15 3.08
CA THR A 65 -7.15 6.80 1.75
C THR A 65 -8.48 7.49 1.48
N HIS A 66 -9.40 7.53 2.45
CA HIS A 66 -10.66 8.25 2.30
C HIS A 66 -10.45 9.76 2.11
N TYR A 67 -9.53 10.37 2.86
CA TYR A 67 -9.16 11.77 2.66
C TYR A 67 -8.55 12.03 1.26
N HIS A 68 -7.67 11.14 0.82
CA HIS A 68 -7.03 11.21 -0.48
C HIS A 68 -8.05 11.10 -1.62
N PHE A 69 -8.91 10.09 -1.61
CA PHE A 69 -9.95 9.91 -2.64
C PHE A 69 -10.89 11.10 -2.72
N ARG A 70 -11.30 11.69 -1.59
CA ARG A 70 -12.09 12.94 -1.61
C ARG A 70 -11.37 14.11 -2.27
N SER A 71 -10.04 14.16 -2.16
CA SER A 71 -9.23 15.18 -2.82
C SER A 71 -9.22 14.97 -4.34
N GLU A 72 -9.06 13.73 -4.79
CA GLU A 72 -9.12 13.36 -6.22
C GLU A 72 -10.51 13.57 -6.80
N GLU A 73 -11.56 13.13 -6.10
CA GLU A 73 -12.96 13.34 -6.50
C GLU A 73 -13.27 14.83 -6.70
N THR A 74 -12.65 15.72 -5.90
CA THR A 74 -12.80 17.17 -6.09
C THR A 74 -12.17 17.64 -7.41
N VAL A 75 -11.06 17.04 -7.83
CA VAL A 75 -10.43 17.30 -9.13
C VAL A 75 -11.30 16.73 -10.25
N TRP A 76 -11.72 15.48 -10.14
CA TRP A 76 -12.60 14.84 -11.11
C TRP A 76 -13.89 15.62 -11.33
N HIS A 77 -14.56 16.00 -10.26
CA HIS A 77 -15.78 16.80 -10.33
C HIS A 77 -15.54 18.15 -11.00
N ARG A 78 -14.41 18.82 -10.72
CA ARG A 78 -14.11 20.14 -11.31
C ARG A 78 -14.00 20.08 -12.83
N TYR A 79 -13.35 19.06 -13.38
CA TYR A 79 -13.05 18.99 -14.82
C TYR A 79 -14.01 18.09 -15.60
N PHE A 80 -14.65 17.12 -14.95
CA PHE A 80 -15.40 16.05 -15.59
C PHE A 80 -16.78 15.80 -14.93
N ALA A 81 -17.37 16.81 -14.29
CA ALA A 81 -18.69 16.72 -13.65
C ALA A 81 -19.73 16.04 -14.55
N ASP A 82 -20.52 15.14 -13.95
CA ASP A 82 -21.66 14.48 -14.58
C ASP A 82 -21.28 13.62 -15.81
N THR A 83 -20.01 13.20 -15.89
CA THR A 83 -19.52 12.30 -16.94
C THR A 83 -19.36 10.87 -16.44
N SER A 84 -19.36 9.91 -17.36
CA SER A 84 -19.04 8.52 -17.04
C SER A 84 -17.61 8.32 -16.55
N LEU A 85 -16.69 9.25 -16.83
CA LEU A 85 -15.30 9.17 -16.36
C LEU A 85 -15.23 9.38 -14.84
N GLU A 86 -15.88 10.44 -14.34
CA GLU A 86 -16.02 10.71 -12.91
C GLU A 86 -16.69 9.52 -12.20
N GLU A 87 -17.82 9.05 -12.74
CA GLU A 87 -18.58 7.94 -12.16
C GLU A 87 -17.74 6.64 -12.09
N ASN A 88 -16.98 6.33 -13.14
CA ASN A 88 -16.13 5.14 -13.16
C ASN A 88 -14.98 5.22 -12.15
N HIS A 89 -14.38 6.40 -11.98
CA HIS A 89 -13.33 6.60 -10.98
C HIS A 89 -13.88 6.45 -9.55
N HIS A 90 -15.01 7.09 -9.25
CA HIS A 90 -15.69 6.98 -7.96
C HIS A 90 -16.04 5.52 -7.62
N LYS A 91 -16.58 4.74 -8.58
CA LYS A 91 -16.85 3.31 -8.40
C LYS A 91 -15.60 2.49 -8.08
N ALA A 92 -14.44 2.85 -8.64
CA ALA A 92 -13.19 2.18 -8.32
C ALA A 92 -12.79 2.41 -6.85
N HIS A 93 -13.01 3.62 -6.33
CA HIS A 93 -12.81 3.94 -4.90
C HIS A 93 -13.80 3.19 -4.00
N GLU A 94 -15.08 3.11 -4.37
CA GLU A 94 -16.06 2.35 -3.61
C GLU A 94 -15.71 0.85 -3.54
N HIS A 95 -15.29 0.29 -4.68
CA HIS A 95 -14.87 -1.11 -4.76
C HIS A 95 -13.65 -1.39 -3.90
N PHE A 96 -12.69 -0.46 -3.80
CA PHE A 96 -11.55 -0.59 -2.90
C PHE A 96 -11.99 -0.82 -1.45
N PHE A 97 -12.89 0.02 -0.93
CA PHE A 97 -13.38 -0.13 0.43
C PHE A 97 -14.22 -1.39 0.62
N GLU A 98 -14.98 -1.82 -0.38
CA GLU A 98 -15.69 -3.10 -0.34
C GLU A 98 -14.72 -4.27 -0.18
N GLN A 99 -13.65 -4.32 -0.97
CA GLN A 99 -12.65 -5.39 -0.87
C GLN A 99 -11.95 -5.39 0.49
N VAL A 100 -11.56 -4.21 1.01
CA VAL A 100 -10.97 -4.11 2.35
C VAL A 100 -11.92 -4.64 3.42
N ARG A 101 -13.21 -4.31 3.37
CA ARG A 101 -14.21 -4.81 4.33
C ARG A 101 -14.32 -6.34 4.29
N LEU A 102 -14.23 -6.94 3.10
CA LEU A 102 -14.22 -8.41 2.96
C LEU A 102 -13.00 -9.03 3.63
N TYR A 103 -11.81 -8.43 3.51
CA TYR A 103 -10.62 -8.88 4.22
C TYR A 103 -10.77 -8.70 5.74
N GLN A 104 -11.27 -7.56 6.22
CA GLN A 104 -11.51 -7.35 7.66
C GLN A 104 -12.46 -8.42 8.24
N ALA A 105 -13.57 -8.70 7.56
CA ALA A 105 -14.53 -9.72 8.00
C ALA A 105 -13.94 -11.14 8.05
N ARG A 106 -13.08 -11.51 7.09
CA ARG A 106 -12.37 -12.81 7.12
C ARG A 106 -11.35 -12.88 8.25
N ARG A 107 -10.69 -11.77 8.57
CA ARG A 107 -9.72 -11.69 9.67
C ARG A 107 -10.40 -11.88 11.02
N GLU A 108 -11.57 -11.28 11.23
CA GLU A 108 -12.38 -11.47 12.44
C GLU A 108 -12.81 -12.94 12.64
N GLN A 109 -12.92 -13.71 11.56
CA GLN A 109 -13.21 -15.14 11.60
C GLN A 109 -11.98 -16.02 11.90
N GLY A 110 -10.81 -15.41 12.12
CA GLY A 110 -9.57 -16.10 12.49
C GLY A 110 -8.76 -16.65 11.32
N ASP A 111 -8.96 -16.16 10.09
CA ASP A 111 -8.14 -16.55 8.95
C ASP A 111 -6.77 -15.84 8.97
N GLU A 112 -5.76 -16.54 9.47
CA GLU A 112 -4.38 -16.02 9.59
C GLU A 112 -3.74 -15.62 8.24
N LYS A 113 -4.23 -16.13 7.10
CA LYS A 113 -3.67 -15.78 5.77
C LYS A 113 -4.22 -14.47 5.22
N THR A 114 -5.38 -14.04 5.72
CA THR A 114 -6.10 -12.86 5.22
C THR A 114 -5.27 -11.58 5.30
N LEU A 115 -4.42 -11.43 6.31
CA LEU A 115 -3.60 -10.22 6.48
C LEU A 115 -2.59 -10.05 5.34
N ALA A 116 -1.91 -11.13 4.94
CA ALA A 116 -0.96 -11.11 3.82
C ALA A 116 -1.66 -10.88 2.47
N GLU A 117 -2.83 -11.49 2.27
CA GLU A 117 -3.64 -11.29 1.07
C GLU A 117 -4.16 -9.84 0.96
N MET A 118 -4.60 -9.25 2.08
CA MET A 118 -5.03 -7.86 2.15
C MET A 118 -3.87 -6.91 1.83
N PHE A 119 -2.69 -7.13 2.41
CA PHE A 119 -1.51 -6.31 2.12
C PHE A 119 -1.10 -6.36 0.64
N ASP A 120 -1.14 -7.54 0.05
CA ASP A 120 -0.88 -7.75 -1.38
C ASP A 120 -1.93 -7.05 -2.26
N PHE A 121 -3.20 -7.12 -1.89
CA PHE A 121 -4.27 -6.34 -2.53
C PHE A 121 -4.02 -4.84 -2.44
N LEU A 122 -3.79 -4.30 -1.23
CA LEU A 122 -3.55 -2.87 -0.99
C LEU A 122 -2.39 -2.34 -1.84
N THR A 123 -1.28 -3.09 -1.88
CA THR A 123 -0.08 -2.71 -2.62
C THR A 123 -0.34 -2.67 -4.14
N ARG A 124 -0.97 -3.72 -4.69
CA ARG A 124 -1.26 -3.79 -6.12
C ARG A 124 -2.30 -2.76 -6.54
N TRP A 125 -3.37 -2.61 -5.75
CA TRP A 125 -4.45 -1.67 -6.04
C TRP A 125 -3.89 -0.24 -6.06
N LEU A 126 -3.14 0.16 -5.02
CA LEU A 126 -2.56 1.50 -4.94
C LEU A 126 -1.63 1.77 -6.13
N ALA A 127 -0.71 0.85 -6.43
CA ALA A 127 0.23 1.03 -7.53
C ALA A 127 -0.48 1.16 -8.89
N PHE A 128 -1.45 0.29 -9.15
CA PHE A 128 -2.21 0.31 -10.40
C PHE A 128 -3.08 1.56 -10.51
N HIS A 129 -3.76 1.95 -9.42
CA HIS A 129 -4.61 3.13 -9.40
C HIS A 129 -3.80 4.40 -9.69
N ILE A 130 -2.67 4.60 -9.02
CA ILE A 130 -1.81 5.77 -9.27
C ILE A 130 -1.35 5.82 -10.72
N LEU A 131 -0.81 4.70 -11.23
CA LEU A 131 -0.16 4.68 -12.54
C LEU A 131 -1.13 4.78 -13.72
N GLU A 132 -2.39 4.39 -13.54
CA GLU A 132 -3.34 4.25 -14.64
C GLU A 132 -4.57 5.15 -14.49
N SER A 133 -5.09 5.34 -13.28
CA SER A 133 -6.25 6.18 -13.00
C SER A 133 -5.82 7.61 -12.71
N ASP A 134 -4.98 7.83 -11.71
CA ASP A 134 -4.69 9.18 -11.20
C ASP A 134 -3.76 9.92 -12.15
N ARG A 135 -2.80 9.20 -12.73
CA ARG A 135 -1.96 9.72 -13.82
C ARG A 135 -2.79 10.07 -15.05
N ARG A 136 -3.84 9.30 -15.39
CA ARG A 136 -4.75 9.64 -16.49
C ARG A 136 -5.52 10.91 -16.19
N MET A 137 -6.10 11.03 -15.00
CA MET A 137 -6.74 12.26 -14.54
C MET A 137 -5.81 13.45 -14.74
N ALA A 138 -4.57 13.37 -14.21
CA ALA A 138 -3.61 14.46 -14.31
C ALA A 138 -3.31 14.86 -15.76
N LEU A 139 -3.00 13.90 -16.64
CA LEU A 139 -2.78 14.15 -18.07
C LEU A 139 -3.97 14.87 -18.73
N MET A 140 -5.19 14.41 -18.46
CA MET A 140 -6.39 15.03 -19.02
C MET A 140 -6.60 16.45 -18.47
N THR A 141 -6.40 16.67 -17.16
CA THR A 141 -6.54 18.01 -16.56
C THR A 141 -5.53 19.00 -17.13
N PHE A 142 -4.27 18.61 -17.32
CA PHE A 142 -3.26 19.47 -17.94
C PHE A 142 -3.58 19.80 -19.41
N ALA A 143 -4.09 18.83 -20.17
CA ALA A 143 -4.52 19.07 -21.54
C ALA A 143 -5.67 20.09 -21.59
N MET A 144 -6.64 19.96 -20.69
CA MET A 144 -7.77 20.90 -20.59
C MET A 144 -7.32 22.31 -20.17
N GLU A 145 -6.38 22.43 -19.23
CA GLU A 145 -5.81 23.72 -18.81
C GLU A 145 -5.07 24.44 -19.94
N THR A 146 -4.52 23.68 -20.89
CA THR A 146 -3.86 24.23 -22.10
C THR A 146 -4.85 24.51 -23.24
N GLY A 147 -6.15 24.34 -23.01
CA GLY A 147 -7.22 24.71 -23.93
C GLY A 147 -7.74 23.58 -24.83
N HIS A 148 -7.31 22.34 -24.62
CA HIS A 148 -7.87 21.19 -25.33
C HIS A 148 -9.30 20.89 -24.84
N SER A 149 -10.11 20.36 -25.75
CA SER A 149 -11.40 19.77 -25.41
C SER A 149 -11.23 18.49 -24.59
N VAL A 150 -12.31 18.02 -23.96
CA VAL A 150 -12.31 16.76 -23.19
C VAL A 150 -11.93 15.57 -24.07
N ASP A 151 -12.44 15.51 -25.31
CA ASP A 151 -12.15 14.41 -26.23
C ASP A 151 -10.66 14.39 -26.63
N GLU A 152 -10.07 15.55 -26.91
CA GLU A 152 -8.63 15.67 -27.20
C GLU A 152 -7.77 15.31 -25.98
N ALA A 153 -8.21 15.69 -24.77
CA ALA A 153 -7.54 15.33 -23.53
C ALA A 153 -7.56 13.82 -23.27
N ILE A 154 -8.70 13.15 -23.55
CA ILE A 154 -8.84 11.70 -23.48
C ILE A 154 -7.88 11.02 -24.46
N GLU A 155 -7.87 11.44 -25.73
CA GLU A 155 -7.00 10.88 -26.75
C GLU A 155 -5.51 11.02 -26.38
N GLU A 156 -5.11 12.18 -25.86
CA GLU A 156 -3.73 12.41 -25.43
C GLU A 156 -3.33 11.54 -24.24
N ALA A 157 -4.23 11.41 -23.25
CA ALA A 157 -4.00 10.53 -22.11
C ALA A 157 -3.91 9.06 -22.55
N ASP A 158 -4.77 8.62 -23.47
CA ASP A 158 -4.71 7.28 -24.05
C ASP A 158 -3.41 7.04 -24.80
N ARG A 159 -2.97 7.97 -25.66
CA ARG A 159 -1.68 7.85 -26.36
C ARG A 159 -0.50 7.73 -25.40
N THR A 160 -0.53 8.50 -24.32
CA THR A 160 0.55 8.51 -23.33
C THR A 160 0.59 7.23 -22.50
N LEU A 161 -0.58 6.68 -22.14
CA LEU A 161 -0.70 5.52 -21.27
C LEU A 161 -0.71 4.17 -22.03
N SER A 162 -1.18 4.13 -23.28
CA SER A 162 -1.32 2.88 -24.06
C SER A 162 -0.01 2.31 -24.61
N GLY A 163 1.15 2.78 -24.15
CA GLY A 163 2.45 2.24 -24.55
C GLY A 163 2.70 0.84 -23.97
N THR A 164 3.60 0.08 -24.61
CA THR A 164 4.14 -1.22 -24.12
C THR A 164 4.59 -1.19 -22.65
N SER A 165 4.86 0.01 -22.12
CA SER A 165 5.13 0.29 -20.71
C SER A 165 4.01 -0.13 -19.76
N SER A 166 2.72 0.04 -20.07
CA SER A 166 1.61 -0.35 -19.16
C SER A 166 1.56 -1.87 -18.91
N VAL A 167 1.77 -2.67 -19.95
CA VAL A 167 1.82 -4.15 -19.81
C VAL A 167 3.05 -4.59 -19.03
N MET A 168 4.20 -3.94 -19.25
CA MET A 168 5.43 -4.23 -18.51
C MET A 168 5.32 -3.79 -17.04
N VAL A 169 4.67 -2.66 -16.77
CA VAL A 169 4.35 -2.19 -15.41
C VAL A 169 3.46 -3.20 -14.69
N LYS A 170 2.37 -3.68 -15.32
CA LYS A 170 1.51 -4.72 -14.74
C LYS A 170 2.29 -6.00 -14.42
N ALA A 171 3.09 -6.49 -15.36
CA ALA A 171 3.93 -7.67 -15.14
C ALA A 171 4.96 -7.47 -14.01
N LEU A 172 5.57 -6.28 -13.94
CA LEU A 172 6.49 -5.93 -12.85
C LEU A 172 5.78 -5.84 -11.51
N LEU A 173 4.58 -5.26 -11.44
CA LEU A 173 3.78 -5.19 -10.22
C LEU A 173 3.34 -6.58 -9.75
N GLU A 174 3.00 -7.50 -10.65
CA GLU A 174 2.69 -8.89 -10.30
C GLU A 174 3.91 -9.63 -9.73
N ILE A 175 5.07 -9.49 -10.38
CA ILE A 175 6.33 -10.07 -9.89
C ILE A 175 6.70 -9.46 -8.55
N TYR A 176 6.53 -8.15 -8.42
CA TYR A 176 6.80 -7.41 -7.20
C TYR A 176 5.88 -7.84 -6.06
N GLY A 177 4.57 -7.98 -6.29
CA GLY A 177 3.63 -8.48 -5.30
C GLY A 177 4.00 -9.88 -4.81
N LYS A 178 4.40 -10.78 -5.73
CA LYS A 178 4.91 -12.11 -5.37
C LYS A 178 6.18 -12.03 -4.53
N LEU A 179 7.15 -11.21 -4.94
CA LEU A 179 8.42 -11.04 -4.22
C LEU A 179 8.21 -10.41 -2.84
N SER A 180 7.34 -9.41 -2.74
CA SER A 180 6.99 -8.71 -1.51
C SER A 180 6.33 -9.68 -0.52
N ASN A 181 5.34 -10.47 -0.97
CA ASN A 181 4.71 -11.49 -0.14
C ASN A 181 5.72 -12.55 0.35
N SER A 182 6.57 -13.09 -0.55
CA SER A 182 7.64 -14.01 -0.16
C SER A 182 8.62 -13.38 0.83
N THR A 183 8.92 -12.08 0.70
CA THR A 183 9.79 -11.35 1.62
C THR A 183 9.15 -11.21 2.99
N VAL A 184 7.86 -10.85 3.08
CA VAL A 184 7.12 -10.79 4.35
C VAL A 184 7.10 -12.15 5.04
N GLN A 185 6.85 -13.24 4.30
CA GLN A 185 6.86 -14.60 4.85
C GLN A 185 8.25 -14.99 5.39
N LEU A 186 9.32 -14.71 4.63
CA LEU A 186 10.68 -14.95 5.07
C LEU A 186 11.07 -14.11 6.28
N MET A 187 10.63 -12.85 6.34
CA MET A 187 10.86 -11.98 7.49
C MET A 187 10.17 -12.54 8.73
N LYS A 188 8.93 -13.02 8.60
CA LYS A 188 8.20 -13.70 9.67
C LYS A 188 8.94 -14.94 10.15
N GLU A 189 9.32 -15.84 9.24
CA GLU A 189 10.08 -17.06 9.58
C GLU A 189 11.41 -16.74 10.27
N ARG A 190 12.13 -15.71 9.80
CA ARG A 190 13.38 -15.25 10.41
C ARG A 190 13.15 -14.66 11.81
N ALA A 191 12.05 -13.97 12.04
CA ALA A 191 11.68 -13.44 13.34
C ALA A 191 11.39 -14.57 14.34
N VAL A 192 10.55 -15.56 13.97
CA VAL A 192 10.30 -16.79 14.75
C VAL A 192 11.63 -17.42 15.15
N ARG A 193 12.48 -17.66 14.15
CA ARG A 193 13.72 -18.40 14.31
C ARG A 193 14.68 -17.70 15.27
N ARG A 194 14.81 -16.38 15.16
CA ARG A 194 15.63 -15.59 16.10
C ARG A 194 15.11 -15.69 17.53
N GLN A 195 13.80 -15.65 17.71
CA GLN A 195 13.19 -15.75 19.03
C GLN A 195 13.43 -17.13 19.66
N LEU A 196 13.25 -18.20 18.88
CA LEU A 196 13.58 -19.57 19.31
C LEU A 196 15.07 -19.74 19.63
N GLU A 197 15.96 -19.17 18.81
CA GLU A 197 17.40 -19.20 19.07
C GLU A 197 17.78 -18.47 20.37
N GLU A 198 17.10 -17.37 20.70
CA GLU A 198 17.27 -16.63 21.95
C GLU A 198 16.73 -17.42 23.16
N GLU A 199 15.56 -18.05 23.05
CA GLU A 199 15.00 -18.92 24.09
C GLU A 199 15.91 -20.12 24.38
N VAL A 200 16.40 -20.80 23.34
CA VAL A 200 17.37 -21.89 23.48
C VAL A 200 18.66 -21.41 24.14
N ARG A 201 19.14 -20.20 23.79
CA ARG A 201 20.32 -19.60 24.43
C ARG A 201 20.08 -19.33 25.92
N GLN A 202 18.91 -18.80 26.29
CA GLN A 202 18.55 -18.53 27.68
C GLN A 202 18.42 -19.82 28.51
N LEU A 203 17.78 -20.86 27.95
CA LEU A 203 17.67 -22.18 28.59
C LEU A 203 19.04 -22.84 28.80
N ARG A 204 19.95 -22.74 27.83
CA ARG A 204 21.33 -23.24 28.00
C ARG A 204 22.10 -22.47 29.07
N ALA A 205 21.90 -21.16 29.16
CA ALA A 205 22.54 -20.31 30.18
C ALA A 205 22.00 -20.59 31.61
N SER A 206 20.73 -20.97 31.76
CA SER A 206 20.16 -21.34 33.07
C SER A 206 20.57 -22.73 33.53
N GLN A 207 20.66 -23.71 32.62
CA GLN A 207 21.18 -25.05 32.94
C GLN A 207 22.67 -25.06 33.27
N GLY A 208 23.48 -24.22 32.60
CA GLY A 208 24.91 -24.10 32.90
C GLY A 208 25.24 -23.48 34.26
N LYS A 209 24.31 -22.70 34.86
CA LYS A 209 24.48 -22.16 36.22
C LYS A 209 24.12 -23.16 37.33
N GLY A 210 23.27 -24.15 37.05
CA GLY A 210 22.88 -25.17 38.04
C GLY A 210 23.96 -26.23 38.32
N SER A 211 24.84 -26.51 37.36
CA SER A 211 25.95 -27.49 37.54
C SER A 211 27.22 -26.91 38.17
N ALA A 212 27.31 -25.59 38.39
CA ALA A 212 28.49 -24.96 38.98
C ALA A 212 28.40 -24.78 40.51
N ASP A 213 27.24 -25.07 41.10
CA ASP A 213 26.93 -24.90 42.54
C ASP A 213 26.69 -26.25 43.26
N SER A 214 27.08 -27.38 42.64
CA SER A 214 27.03 -28.75 43.20
C SER A 214 28.43 -29.34 43.27
#